data_AF-A0A6C0HGT2-F1
#
_entry.id   AF-A0A6C0HGT2-F1
#
_cell.length_a   1.000
_cell.length_b   1.000
_cell.length_c   1.000
_cell.angle_alpha   90.00
_cell.angle_beta   90.00
_cell.angle_gamma   90.00
#
_symmetry.space_group_name_H-M   'P 1'
#
loop_
_entity.id
_entity.type
_entity.pdbx_description
1 polymer ?
#
loop_
_entity_poly.entity_id
_entity_poly.type
_entity_poly.pdbx_seq_one_letter_code
_entity_poly.pdbx_strand_id
1 'polypeptide(L)'
;MTYYVKTDCKEFTNSMKEELEKYGMKESSNFPVDFVFLSGQWEYYKNHINLKKSLLTNLIQYPDITDKSKLYEKFKGESFIKDSITITDKIPELPSKFLKILKPVDGFSGKDISIVETREEIEEWMKKHKHPKWALQDYIKEPALINGHKFHLRVYVLVIDTHVYVCNKSEFYTSKKPYKQDNWDDKDIHESSYDITPIKEQYYPETLPDGWKRKTEFKDIFKIVLKDIKLKPDWNSKNSYYIFGADIMFEKRKPILIEFNKKPGLVEELFIIPELLKTLFNKKSLFEQIL
;
A
#
# COMPACT_ATOMS: atom_id res chain seq x y z
N MET A 1 30.26 1.74 -7.39
CA MET A 1 29.32 0.79 -6.80
C MET A 1 28.67 -0.03 -7.89
N THR A 2 28.24 -1.26 -7.60
CA THR A 2 27.54 -2.14 -8.54
C THR A 2 26.09 -2.37 -8.12
N TYR A 3 25.22 -2.64 -9.09
CA TYR A 3 23.83 -3.01 -8.82
C TYR A 3 23.39 -4.25 -9.59
N TYR A 4 22.30 -4.84 -9.12
CA TYR A 4 21.52 -5.83 -9.85
C TYR A 4 20.02 -5.52 -9.69
N VAL A 5 19.34 -5.28 -10.82
CA VAL A 5 17.90 -4.97 -10.85
C VAL A 5 17.20 -5.93 -11.80
N LYS A 6 16.19 -6.63 -11.29
CA LYS A 6 15.30 -7.49 -12.08
C LYS A 6 13.88 -7.43 -11.54
N THR A 7 12.94 -7.10 -12.42
CA THR A 7 11.52 -7.09 -12.09
C THR A 7 10.71 -7.73 -13.22
N ASP A 8 9.44 -8.00 -12.96
CA ASP A 8 8.43 -8.36 -13.95
C ASP A 8 7.98 -7.17 -14.82
N CYS A 9 8.33 -5.94 -14.45
CA CYS A 9 8.05 -4.72 -15.22
C CYS A 9 9.30 -4.22 -15.95
N LYS A 10 9.33 -4.36 -17.28
CA LYS A 10 10.48 -3.93 -18.09
C LYS A 10 10.72 -2.41 -18.00
N GLU A 11 9.65 -1.62 -18.00
CA GLU A 11 9.71 -0.16 -17.90
C GLU A 11 10.33 0.29 -16.57
N PHE A 12 9.85 -0.25 -15.46
CA PHE A 12 10.43 -0.01 -14.14
C PHE A 12 11.90 -0.43 -14.09
N THR A 13 12.22 -1.62 -14.60
CA THR A 13 13.60 -2.13 -14.64
C THR A 13 14.53 -1.15 -15.37
N ASN A 14 14.12 -0.68 -16.55
CA ASN A 14 14.91 0.26 -17.34
C ASN A 14 15.06 1.61 -16.65
N SER A 15 13.96 2.18 -16.15
CA SER A 15 13.97 3.47 -15.43
C SER A 15 14.88 3.42 -14.20
N MET A 16 14.81 2.34 -13.41
CA MET A 16 15.66 2.14 -12.24
C MET A 16 17.14 2.05 -12.61
N LYS A 17 17.47 1.33 -13.69
CA LYS A 17 18.85 1.21 -14.19
C LYS A 17 19.40 2.55 -14.66
N GLU A 18 18.65 3.25 -15.50
CA GLU A 18 19.01 4.57 -16.00
C GLU A 18 19.25 5.55 -14.86
N GLU A 19 18.41 5.52 -13.82
CA GLU A 19 18.60 6.38 -12.66
C GLU A 19 19.84 5.96 -11.84
N LEU A 20 20.07 4.67 -11.58
CA LEU A 20 21.27 4.19 -10.87
C LEU A 20 22.57 4.57 -11.61
N GLU A 21 22.58 4.51 -12.95
CA GLU A 21 23.72 4.89 -13.77
C GLU A 21 24.05 6.39 -13.66
N LYS A 22 23.05 7.27 -13.45
CA LYS A 22 23.29 8.70 -13.13
C LYS A 22 24.05 8.91 -11.82
N TYR A 23 24.02 7.93 -10.92
CA TYR A 23 24.82 7.91 -9.68
C TYR A 23 26.19 7.24 -9.87
N GLY A 24 26.58 6.92 -11.11
CA GLY A 24 27.86 6.30 -11.44
C GLY A 24 27.94 4.82 -11.06
N MET A 25 26.80 4.17 -10.84
CA MET A 25 26.75 2.74 -10.57
C MET A 25 26.81 1.94 -11.86
N LYS A 26 27.28 0.69 -11.79
CA LYS A 26 27.38 -0.22 -12.94
C LYS A 26 26.59 -1.49 -12.67
N GLU A 27 25.82 -1.94 -13.66
CA GLU A 27 25.17 -3.25 -13.57
C GLU A 27 26.23 -4.36 -13.46
N SER A 28 25.99 -5.34 -12.59
CA SER A 28 26.83 -6.53 -12.49
C SER A 28 26.00 -7.74 -12.08
N SER A 29 26.30 -8.88 -12.69
CA SER A 29 25.81 -10.21 -12.26
C SER A 29 26.84 -10.96 -11.39
N ASN A 30 27.99 -10.35 -11.09
CA ASN A 30 29.02 -10.93 -10.24
C ASN A 30 28.75 -10.56 -8.77
N PHE A 31 28.03 -11.44 -8.07
CA PHE A 31 27.66 -11.22 -6.67
C PHE A 31 28.83 -11.41 -5.70
N PRO A 32 28.86 -10.68 -4.57
CA PRO A 32 27.85 -9.71 -4.12
C PRO A 32 27.94 -8.36 -4.85
N VAL A 33 26.79 -7.72 -5.06
CA VAL A 33 26.70 -6.34 -5.57
C VAL A 33 26.27 -5.39 -4.47
N ASP A 34 26.52 -4.08 -4.61
CA ASP A 34 26.20 -3.10 -3.57
C ASP A 34 24.69 -2.91 -3.39
N PHE A 35 23.93 -2.86 -4.48
CA PHE A 35 22.48 -2.61 -4.49
C PHE A 35 21.71 -3.71 -5.22
N VAL A 36 20.63 -4.20 -4.61
CA VAL A 36 19.76 -5.22 -5.19
C VAL A 36 18.30 -4.81 -5.13
N PHE A 37 17.63 -4.80 -6.27
CA PHE A 37 16.17 -4.73 -6.39
C PHE A 37 15.65 -5.93 -7.18
N LEU A 38 14.94 -6.83 -6.50
CA LEU A 38 14.24 -7.96 -7.11
C LEU A 38 12.75 -7.89 -6.79
N SER A 39 11.89 -8.10 -7.78
CA SER A 39 10.44 -8.19 -7.56
C SER A 39 9.79 -9.23 -8.47
N GLY A 40 8.56 -9.60 -8.12
CA GLY A 40 7.74 -10.50 -8.91
C GLY A 40 8.36 -11.89 -8.97
N GLN A 41 8.39 -12.49 -10.16
CA GLN A 41 8.98 -13.82 -10.37
C GLN A 41 10.49 -13.89 -10.04
N TRP A 42 11.19 -12.74 -10.06
CA TRP A 42 12.62 -12.69 -9.78
C TRP A 42 12.95 -12.70 -8.29
N GLU A 43 11.97 -12.54 -7.40
CA GLU A 43 12.19 -12.72 -5.96
C GLU A 43 12.72 -14.12 -5.65
N TYR A 44 12.31 -15.15 -6.41
CA TYR A 44 12.83 -16.52 -6.25
C TYR A 44 14.32 -16.63 -6.64
N TYR A 45 14.80 -15.78 -7.54
CA TYR A 45 16.19 -15.77 -7.98
C TYR A 45 17.18 -15.50 -6.83
N LYS A 46 16.69 -14.93 -5.71
CA LYS A 46 17.47 -14.76 -4.48
C LYS A 46 18.10 -16.07 -3.98
N ASN A 47 17.46 -17.21 -4.24
CA ASN A 47 17.95 -18.53 -3.84
C ASN A 47 19.19 -18.99 -4.63
N HIS A 48 19.52 -18.29 -5.72
CA HIS A 48 20.62 -18.63 -6.62
C HIS A 48 21.79 -17.64 -6.55
N ILE A 49 21.75 -16.67 -5.64
CA ILE A 49 22.76 -15.61 -5.53
C ILE A 49 23.24 -15.42 -4.08
N ASN A 50 24.49 -14.99 -3.93
CA ASN A 50 25.09 -14.75 -2.61
C ASN A 50 25.05 -13.25 -2.26
N LEU A 51 24.17 -12.87 -1.33
CA LEU A 51 23.95 -11.48 -0.91
C LEU A 51 24.63 -11.11 0.41
N LYS A 52 25.44 -11.99 1.02
CA LYS A 52 26.00 -11.82 2.38
C LYS A 52 26.81 -10.53 2.59
N LYS A 53 27.30 -9.90 1.52
CA LYS A 53 28.05 -8.64 1.58
C LYS A 53 27.39 -7.51 0.78
N SER A 54 26.18 -7.72 0.27
CA SER A 54 25.43 -6.66 -0.38
C SER A 54 25.08 -5.59 0.65
N LEU A 55 25.29 -4.33 0.28
CA LEU A 55 25.07 -3.21 1.18
C LEU A 55 23.57 -3.03 1.45
N LEU A 56 22.75 -3.11 0.39
CA LEU A 56 21.34 -2.79 0.47
C LEU A 56 20.50 -3.70 -0.44
N THR A 57 19.46 -4.32 0.11
CA THR A 57 18.55 -5.21 -0.66
C THR A 57 17.09 -4.98 -0.29
N ASN A 58 16.19 -5.18 -1.26
CA ASN A 58 14.74 -5.14 -1.03
C ASN A 58 14.12 -6.47 -0.60
N LEU A 59 14.94 -7.46 -0.22
CA LEU A 59 14.48 -8.80 0.12
C LEU A 59 14.31 -8.90 1.64
N ILE A 60 13.07 -8.74 2.09
CA ILE A 60 12.73 -8.66 3.51
C ILE A 60 11.74 -9.72 3.93
N GLN A 61 11.74 -10.01 5.23
CA GLN A 61 10.57 -10.58 5.88
C GLN A 61 9.53 -9.49 6.06
N TYR A 62 8.37 -9.66 5.41
CA TYR A 62 7.30 -8.67 5.46
C TYR A 62 6.73 -8.55 6.88
N PRO A 63 6.50 -7.33 7.36
CA PRO A 63 5.91 -7.12 8.67
C PRO A 63 4.43 -7.52 8.67
N ASP A 64 3.95 -7.93 9.85
CA ASP A 64 2.57 -8.39 10.06
C ASP A 64 1.50 -7.37 9.65
N ILE A 65 1.83 -6.08 9.69
CA ILE A 65 0.92 -5.00 9.26
C ILE A 65 0.54 -5.07 7.77
N THR A 66 1.26 -5.86 6.96
CA THR A 66 0.92 -6.11 5.55
C THR A 66 -0.18 -7.17 5.37
N ASP A 67 -0.52 -7.90 6.43
CA ASP A 67 -1.69 -8.76 6.50
C ASP A 67 -2.86 -7.95 7.04
N LYS A 68 -3.97 -7.84 6.27
CA LYS A 68 -5.13 -7.02 6.63
C LYS A 68 -5.71 -7.41 8.00
N SER A 69 -5.80 -8.70 8.31
CA SER A 69 -6.36 -9.18 9.57
C SER A 69 -5.50 -8.77 10.76
N LYS A 70 -4.18 -8.92 10.63
CA LYS A 70 -3.22 -8.53 11.67
C LYS A 70 -3.13 -7.02 11.84
N LEU A 71 -3.24 -6.25 10.74
CA LEU A 71 -3.29 -4.79 10.78
C LEU A 71 -4.47 -4.31 11.61
N TYR A 72 -5.68 -4.76 11.31
CA TYR A 72 -6.87 -4.30 12.02
C TYR A 72 -6.90 -4.75 13.48
N GLU A 73 -6.46 -5.98 13.77
CA GLU A 73 -6.39 -6.47 15.15
C GLU A 73 -5.38 -5.67 15.98
N LYS A 74 -4.18 -5.41 15.42
CA LYS A 74 -3.11 -4.69 16.13
C LYS A 74 -3.50 -3.25 16.49
N PHE A 75 -4.28 -2.59 15.63
CA PHE A 75 -4.66 -1.18 15.79
C PHE A 75 -6.16 -1.02 16.05
N LYS A 76 -6.80 -2.03 16.61
CA LYS A 76 -8.22 -1.99 16.97
C LYS A 76 -8.48 -0.87 17.98
N GLY A 77 -9.50 -0.05 17.72
CA GLY A 77 -9.87 1.10 18.54
C GLY A 77 -9.04 2.36 18.27
N GLU A 78 -8.00 2.29 17.43
CA GLU A 78 -7.29 3.48 16.99
C GLU A 78 -8.16 4.34 16.07
N SER A 79 -8.06 5.66 16.23
CA SER A 79 -8.94 6.58 15.51
C SER A 79 -8.77 6.51 13.97
N PHE A 80 -7.61 6.07 13.49
CA PHE A 80 -7.26 5.99 12.08
C PHE A 80 -7.56 4.63 11.44
N ILE A 81 -8.18 3.69 12.15
CA ILE A 81 -8.64 2.39 11.62
C ILE A 81 -10.15 2.28 11.83
N LYS A 82 -10.87 1.69 10.86
CA LYS A 82 -12.28 1.35 11.03
C LYS A 82 -12.40 -0.03 11.67
N ASP A 83 -13.38 -0.16 12.57
CA ASP A 83 -13.66 -1.41 13.26
C ASP A 83 -13.84 -2.55 12.27
N SER A 84 -13.11 -3.63 12.52
CA SER A 84 -13.11 -4.81 11.67
C SER A 84 -13.02 -6.06 12.49
N ILE A 85 -13.64 -7.12 11.98
CA ILE A 85 -13.54 -8.47 12.50
C ILE A 85 -13.05 -9.39 11.38
N THR A 86 -12.21 -10.35 11.76
CA THR A 86 -11.80 -11.40 10.83
C THR A 86 -12.76 -12.58 10.93
N ILE A 87 -13.30 -13.01 9.80
CA ILE A 87 -14.25 -14.11 9.66
C ILE A 87 -13.59 -15.21 8.84
N THR A 88 -13.76 -16.47 9.27
CA THR A 88 -13.38 -17.66 8.49
C THR A 88 -14.64 -18.37 8.02
N ASP A 89 -15.24 -19.18 8.88
CA ASP A 89 -16.48 -19.94 8.61
C ASP A 89 -17.63 -19.45 9.49
N LYS A 90 -17.33 -18.92 10.68
CA LYS A 90 -18.32 -18.47 11.65
C LYS A 90 -18.51 -16.96 11.58
N ILE A 91 -19.66 -16.54 11.07
CA ILE A 91 -20.10 -15.14 11.13
C ILE A 91 -20.59 -14.86 12.56
N PRO A 92 -20.08 -13.82 13.25
CA PRO A 92 -20.54 -13.48 14.59
C PRO A 92 -21.96 -12.92 14.56
N GLU A 93 -22.53 -12.72 15.75
CA GLU A 93 -23.77 -11.96 15.87
C GLU A 93 -23.55 -10.51 15.42
N LEU A 94 -24.42 -10.05 14.53
CA LEU A 94 -24.41 -8.71 13.97
C LEU A 94 -25.69 -7.99 14.37
N PRO A 95 -25.67 -6.65 14.49
CA PRO A 95 -26.88 -5.88 14.75
C PRO A 95 -27.87 -6.06 13.59
N SER A 96 -29.16 -5.80 13.85
CA SER A 96 -30.21 -5.92 12.83
C SER A 96 -30.07 -4.96 11.65
N LYS A 97 -29.28 -3.89 11.81
CA LYS A 97 -28.90 -2.96 10.74
C LYS A 97 -27.41 -2.68 10.83
N PHE A 98 -26.69 -2.92 9.74
CA PHE A 98 -25.31 -2.50 9.57
C PHE A 98 -25.04 -2.16 8.11
N LEU A 99 -23.91 -1.51 7.88
CA LEU A 99 -23.34 -1.35 6.54
C LEU A 99 -21.84 -1.59 6.67
N LYS A 100 -21.39 -2.71 6.11
CA LYS A 100 -20.00 -3.16 6.22
C LYS A 100 -19.44 -3.48 4.84
N ILE A 101 -18.12 -3.43 4.73
CA ILE A 101 -17.39 -3.91 3.58
C ILE A 101 -16.76 -5.25 3.92
N LEU A 102 -17.07 -6.26 3.12
CA LEU A 102 -16.53 -7.60 3.19
C LEU A 102 -15.41 -7.72 2.16
N LYS A 103 -14.19 -8.00 2.61
CA LYS A 103 -13.01 -8.12 1.76
C LYS A 103 -12.18 -9.36 2.10
N PRO A 104 -11.64 -10.09 1.11
CA PRO A 104 -10.69 -11.16 1.38
C PRO A 104 -9.40 -10.59 2.00
N VAL A 105 -8.86 -11.28 3.01
CA VAL A 105 -7.62 -10.86 3.67
C VAL A 105 -6.42 -10.96 2.73
N ASP A 106 -6.41 -12.00 1.90
CA ASP A 106 -5.39 -12.34 0.91
C ASP A 106 -5.67 -11.78 -0.49
N GLY A 107 -6.82 -11.13 -0.71
CA GLY A 107 -7.14 -10.53 -2.00
C GLY A 107 -6.45 -9.20 -2.26
N PHE A 108 -6.45 -8.82 -3.54
CA PHE A 108 -5.79 -7.64 -4.10
C PHE A 108 -6.66 -7.03 -5.23
N SER A 109 -6.33 -5.80 -5.65
CA SER A 109 -6.99 -5.09 -6.75
C SER A 109 -8.52 -5.01 -6.66
N GLY A 110 -9.05 -4.92 -5.44
CA GLY A 110 -10.50 -4.83 -5.20
C GLY A 110 -11.31 -6.08 -5.56
N LYS A 111 -10.64 -7.18 -5.93
CA LYS A 111 -11.29 -8.42 -6.31
C LYS A 111 -12.06 -9.03 -5.14
N ASP A 112 -13.26 -9.54 -5.43
CA ASP A 112 -14.15 -10.21 -4.49
C ASP A 112 -14.54 -9.38 -3.26
N ILE A 113 -14.48 -8.05 -3.35
CA ILE A 113 -15.03 -7.14 -2.36
C ILE A 113 -16.54 -6.97 -2.59
N SER A 114 -17.30 -6.92 -1.50
CA SER A 114 -18.72 -6.56 -1.47
C SER A 114 -19.02 -5.59 -0.33
N ILE A 115 -19.98 -4.70 -0.53
CA ILE A 115 -20.67 -4.02 0.56
C ILE A 115 -21.85 -4.92 0.96
N VAL A 116 -22.13 -5.00 2.25
CA VAL A 116 -23.13 -5.89 2.83
C VAL A 116 -23.90 -5.20 3.96
N GLU A 117 -25.19 -5.48 4.02
CA GLU A 117 -26.16 -4.96 5.00
C GLU A 117 -26.81 -6.09 5.82
N THR A 118 -26.75 -7.34 5.33
CA THR A 118 -27.39 -8.49 5.97
C THR A 118 -26.42 -9.67 6.17
N ARG A 119 -26.79 -10.59 7.07
CA ARG A 119 -25.99 -11.81 7.34
C ARG A 119 -26.04 -12.74 6.13
N GLU A 120 -27.19 -12.81 5.50
CA GLU A 120 -27.48 -13.62 4.32
C GLU A 120 -26.57 -13.21 3.16
N GLU A 121 -26.40 -11.91 2.90
CA GLU A 121 -25.46 -11.42 1.88
C GLU A 121 -24.01 -11.84 2.13
N ILE A 122 -23.57 -11.85 3.40
CA ILE A 122 -22.23 -12.33 3.77
C ILE A 122 -22.08 -13.82 3.45
N GLU A 123 -23.06 -14.64 3.84
CA GLU A 123 -23.06 -16.08 3.61
C GLU A 123 -23.06 -16.42 2.11
N GLU A 124 -23.90 -15.75 1.32
CA GLU A 124 -23.97 -15.92 -0.12
C GLU A 124 -22.66 -15.52 -0.80
N TRP A 125 -22.07 -14.40 -0.40
CA TRP A 125 -20.81 -13.92 -0.98
C TRP A 125 -19.63 -14.84 -0.68
N MET A 126 -19.49 -15.29 0.57
CA MET A 126 -18.45 -16.26 0.99
C MET A 126 -18.68 -17.66 0.41
N LYS A 127 -19.93 -18.00 0.08
CA LYS A 127 -20.22 -19.24 -0.66
C LYS A 127 -19.74 -19.14 -2.10
N LYS A 128 -19.97 -17.99 -2.74
CA LYS A 128 -19.63 -17.72 -4.15
C LYS A 128 -18.12 -17.56 -4.37
N HIS A 129 -17.40 -16.92 -3.45
CA HIS A 129 -15.97 -16.68 -3.56
C HIS A 129 -15.23 -17.40 -2.43
N LYS A 130 -14.23 -18.22 -2.76
CA LYS A 130 -13.53 -19.04 -1.77
C LYS A 130 -12.21 -18.40 -1.38
N HIS A 131 -12.21 -17.82 -0.18
CA HIS A 131 -11.03 -17.26 0.50
C HIS A 131 -10.96 -17.82 1.92
N PRO A 132 -9.76 -18.05 2.47
CA PRO A 132 -9.58 -18.65 3.80
C PRO A 132 -9.97 -17.71 4.94
N LYS A 133 -9.87 -16.39 4.71
CA LYS A 133 -10.17 -15.35 5.70
C LYS A 133 -10.77 -14.14 5.03
N TRP A 134 -11.73 -13.54 5.72
CA TRP A 134 -12.42 -12.33 5.32
C TRP A 134 -12.27 -11.27 6.42
N ALA A 135 -12.09 -10.01 6.04
CA ALA A 135 -12.26 -8.89 6.94
C ALA A 135 -13.65 -8.29 6.68
N LEU A 136 -14.50 -8.28 7.70
CA LEU A 136 -15.77 -7.55 7.70
C LEU A 136 -15.55 -6.24 8.48
N GLN A 137 -15.47 -5.12 7.77
CA GLN A 137 -15.09 -3.82 8.31
C GLN A 137 -16.23 -2.82 8.18
N ASP A 138 -16.33 -1.86 9.10
CA ASP A 138 -17.27 -0.75 8.98
C ASP A 138 -17.03 0.06 7.70
N TYR A 139 -18.11 0.28 6.95
CA TYR A 139 -18.04 1.07 5.72
C TYR A 139 -17.91 2.57 6.03
N ILE A 140 -17.08 3.28 5.27
CA ILE A 140 -16.94 4.74 5.34
C ILE A 140 -18.10 5.37 4.57
N LYS A 141 -19.11 5.84 5.30
CA LYS A 141 -20.33 6.43 4.73
C LYS A 141 -20.15 7.87 4.27
N GLU A 142 -19.26 8.63 4.90
CA GLU A 142 -19.03 10.04 4.58
C GLU A 142 -17.59 10.23 4.05
N PRO A 143 -17.23 9.60 2.92
CA PRO A 143 -15.90 9.77 2.37
C PRO A 143 -15.68 11.22 1.92
N ALA A 144 -14.44 11.72 2.05
CA ALA A 144 -14.04 12.89 1.29
C ALA A 144 -14.14 12.58 -0.20
N LEU A 145 -14.46 13.60 -0.99
CA LEU A 145 -14.60 13.49 -2.43
C LEU A 145 -13.57 14.34 -3.15
N ILE A 146 -13.26 13.97 -4.38
CA ILE A 146 -12.53 14.79 -5.34
C ILE A 146 -13.33 14.83 -6.63
N ASN A 147 -13.75 16.02 -7.05
CA ASN A 147 -14.69 16.23 -8.15
C ASN A 147 -15.99 15.41 -8.03
N GLY A 148 -16.47 15.19 -6.80
CA GLY A 148 -17.65 14.38 -6.49
C GLY A 148 -17.43 12.86 -6.50
N HIS A 149 -16.20 12.39 -6.74
CA HIS A 149 -15.86 10.96 -6.76
C HIS A 149 -15.23 10.53 -5.43
N LYS A 150 -15.53 9.31 -4.99
CA LYS A 150 -14.86 8.70 -3.84
C LYS A 150 -13.41 8.45 -4.20
N PHE A 151 -12.49 8.61 -3.25
CA PHE A 151 -11.08 8.34 -3.51
C PHE A 151 -10.36 7.71 -2.32
N HIS A 152 -9.23 7.09 -2.60
CA HIS A 152 -8.18 6.87 -1.62
C HIS A 152 -6.86 7.45 -2.13
N LEU A 153 -5.95 7.74 -1.21
CA LEU A 153 -4.58 8.11 -1.51
C LEU A 153 -3.69 6.88 -1.39
N ARG A 154 -2.83 6.66 -2.38
CA ARG A 154 -1.66 5.79 -2.23
C ARG A 154 -0.50 6.61 -1.71
N VAL A 155 -0.12 6.35 -0.46
CA VAL A 155 1.04 6.96 0.18
C VAL A 155 2.21 5.99 0.13
N TYR A 156 3.34 6.42 -0.41
CA TYR A 156 4.55 5.61 -0.43
C TYR A 156 5.32 5.77 0.87
N VAL A 157 5.69 4.65 1.49
CA VAL A 157 6.48 4.59 2.71
C VAL A 157 7.74 3.79 2.45
N LEU A 158 8.90 4.45 2.55
CA LEU A 158 10.21 3.81 2.46
C LEU A 158 10.70 3.49 3.87
N VAL A 159 11.07 2.24 4.10
CA VAL A 159 11.73 1.83 5.34
C VAL A 159 13.13 1.36 4.99
N ILE A 160 14.15 1.86 5.69
CA ILE A 160 15.54 1.43 5.56
C ILE A 160 16.00 0.97 6.94
N ASP A 161 16.13 -0.34 7.12
CA ASP A 161 16.32 -1.02 8.41
C ASP A 161 15.24 -0.67 9.44
N THR A 162 15.48 0.38 10.25
CA THR A 162 14.55 0.92 11.25
C THR A 162 14.13 2.36 10.97
N HIS A 163 14.76 3.03 10.01
CA HIS A 163 14.42 4.40 9.63
C HIS A 163 13.20 4.40 8.72
N VAL A 164 12.26 5.30 8.98
CA VAL A 164 11.01 5.38 8.24
C VAL A 164 10.89 6.71 7.56
N TYR A 165 10.62 6.68 6.27
CA TYR A 165 10.39 7.86 5.44
C TYR A 165 9.03 7.77 4.77
N VAL A 166 8.32 8.90 4.75
CA VAL A 166 7.00 9.01 4.10
C VAL A 166 7.12 9.97 2.93
N CYS A 167 6.67 9.55 1.75
CA CYS A 167 6.62 10.41 0.59
C CYS A 167 5.60 11.54 0.85
N ASN A 168 6.02 12.78 0.65
CA ASN A 168 5.17 13.97 0.79
C ASN A 168 4.22 14.18 -0.41
N LYS A 169 4.29 13.29 -1.40
CA LYS A 169 3.44 13.23 -2.58
C LYS A 169 2.71 11.88 -2.62
N SER A 170 1.40 11.90 -2.85
CA SER A 170 0.56 10.70 -2.85
C SER A 170 -0.37 10.70 -4.06
N GLU A 171 -0.59 9.54 -4.67
CA GLU A 171 -1.47 9.43 -5.84
C GLU A 171 -2.94 9.35 -5.42
N PHE A 172 -3.81 9.98 -6.20
CA PHE A 172 -5.25 9.77 -6.10
C PHE A 172 -5.67 8.53 -6.89
N TYR A 173 -6.49 7.71 -6.24
CA TYR A 173 -7.25 6.66 -6.89
C TYR A 173 -8.72 6.91 -6.64
N THR A 174 -9.53 6.99 -7.71
CA THR A 174 -10.91 7.46 -7.63
C THR A 174 -11.89 6.40 -8.10
N SER A 175 -13.13 6.48 -7.60
CA SER A 175 -14.25 5.75 -8.18
C SER A 175 -14.51 6.20 -9.61
N LYS A 176 -15.16 5.34 -10.39
CA LYS A 176 -15.48 5.63 -11.79
C LYS A 176 -16.73 6.52 -11.93
N LYS A 177 -17.68 6.39 -11.00
CA LYS A 177 -18.89 7.22 -10.91
C LYS A 177 -18.84 8.13 -9.68
N PRO A 178 -19.57 9.26 -9.70
CA PRO A 178 -19.76 10.10 -8.53
C PRO A 178 -20.31 9.32 -7.34
N TYR A 179 -19.83 9.64 -6.14
CA TYR A 179 -20.23 8.96 -4.91
C TYR A 179 -21.70 9.23 -4.57
N LYS A 180 -22.38 8.19 -4.11
CA LYS A 180 -23.73 8.26 -3.56
C LYS A 180 -23.83 7.35 -2.35
N GLN A 181 -24.64 7.74 -1.37
CA GLN A 181 -24.96 6.89 -0.20
C GLN A 181 -26.16 5.96 -0.51
N ASP A 182 -26.09 5.29 -1.65
CA ASP A 182 -27.09 4.34 -2.13
C ASP A 182 -26.42 3.30 -3.02
N ASN A 183 -27.22 2.40 -3.58
CA ASN A 183 -26.80 1.47 -4.63
C ASN A 183 -25.48 0.75 -4.29
N TRP A 184 -25.44 0.11 -3.13
CA TRP A 184 -24.23 -0.46 -2.53
C TRP A 184 -23.57 -1.55 -3.39
N ASP A 185 -24.33 -2.14 -4.32
CA ASP A 185 -23.85 -3.15 -5.27
C ASP A 185 -23.09 -2.57 -6.47
N ASP A 186 -23.22 -1.26 -6.75
CA ASP A 186 -22.54 -0.61 -7.87
C ASP A 186 -21.10 -0.27 -7.52
N LYS A 187 -20.19 -1.19 -7.85
CA LYS A 187 -18.75 -1.05 -7.62
C LYS A 187 -18.15 0.22 -8.22
N ASP A 188 -18.68 0.72 -9.34
CA ASP A 188 -18.18 1.93 -9.97
C ASP A 188 -18.39 3.18 -9.08
N ILE A 189 -19.30 3.14 -8.10
CA ILE A 189 -19.55 4.22 -7.12
C ILE A 189 -18.65 4.07 -5.89
N HIS A 190 -18.45 2.83 -5.43
CA HIS A 190 -17.95 2.56 -4.08
C HIS A 190 -16.52 2.04 -4.00
N GLU A 191 -15.97 1.54 -5.10
CA GLU A 191 -14.59 1.10 -5.21
C GLU A 191 -13.72 2.20 -5.82
N SER A 192 -12.43 2.21 -5.49
CA SER A 192 -11.47 3.16 -6.06
C SER A 192 -10.15 2.47 -6.41
N SER A 193 -10.18 1.26 -6.96
CA SER A 193 -8.95 0.55 -7.34
C SER A 193 -8.25 1.18 -8.55
N TYR A 194 -6.98 0.84 -8.74
CA TYR A 194 -6.17 1.33 -9.87
C TYR A 194 -6.87 1.08 -11.22
N ASP A 195 -7.37 -0.14 -11.44
CA ASP A 195 -7.93 -0.59 -12.72
C ASP A 195 -9.18 0.17 -13.16
N ILE A 196 -9.91 0.77 -12.21
CA ILE A 196 -11.15 1.50 -12.48
C ILE A 196 -10.99 3.02 -12.42
N THR A 197 -9.84 3.52 -11.96
CA THR A 197 -9.60 4.95 -11.77
C THR A 197 -9.54 5.65 -13.14
N PRO A 198 -10.49 6.54 -13.47
CA PRO A 198 -10.51 7.20 -14.78
C PRO A 198 -9.46 8.32 -14.91
N ILE A 199 -9.09 8.96 -13.80
CA ILE A 199 -8.17 10.09 -13.78
C ILE A 199 -6.85 9.64 -13.15
N LYS A 200 -5.81 9.50 -13.98
CA LYS A 200 -4.46 9.22 -13.52
C LYS A 200 -3.69 10.52 -13.27
N GLU A 201 -2.58 10.45 -12.55
CA GLU A 201 -1.60 11.54 -12.39
C GLU A 201 -2.10 12.78 -11.62
N GLN A 202 -3.10 12.61 -10.75
CA GLN A 202 -3.41 13.60 -9.72
C GLN A 202 -2.68 13.26 -8.43
N TYR A 203 -2.11 14.28 -7.78
CA TYR A 203 -1.30 14.08 -6.60
C TYR A 203 -1.71 14.97 -5.45
N TYR A 204 -1.76 14.38 -4.26
CA TYR A 204 -1.87 15.09 -3.01
C TYR A 204 -0.48 15.48 -2.50
N PRO A 205 -0.28 16.69 -1.91
CA PRO A 205 -1.25 17.76 -1.67
C PRO A 205 -1.31 18.83 -2.79
N GLU A 206 -0.73 18.59 -3.96
CA GLU A 206 -0.79 19.52 -5.11
C GLU A 206 -2.25 19.80 -5.51
N THR A 207 -3.07 18.75 -5.52
CA THR A 207 -4.52 18.80 -5.62
C THR A 207 -5.13 18.49 -4.25
N LEU A 208 -6.09 19.30 -3.82
CA LEU A 208 -6.83 19.11 -2.57
C LEU A 208 -8.23 18.52 -2.84
N PRO A 209 -8.76 17.70 -1.91
CA PRO A 209 -10.15 17.23 -1.98
C PRO A 209 -11.18 18.36 -1.96
N ASP A 210 -12.41 18.04 -2.37
CA ASP A 210 -13.51 18.98 -2.50
C ASP A 210 -13.75 19.78 -1.22
N GLY A 211 -13.77 21.11 -1.34
CA GLY A 211 -14.00 22.03 -0.23
C GLY A 211 -12.81 22.20 0.73
N TRP A 212 -11.68 21.53 0.51
CA TRP A 212 -10.51 21.68 1.39
C TRP A 212 -9.72 22.94 1.05
N LYS A 213 -9.45 23.77 2.08
CA LYS A 213 -8.58 24.95 1.97
C LYS A 213 -7.13 24.70 2.38
N ARG A 214 -6.87 23.56 3.01
CA ARG A 214 -5.58 23.17 3.60
C ARG A 214 -5.45 21.66 3.57
N LYS A 215 -4.22 21.17 3.45
CA LYS A 215 -3.87 19.75 3.59
C LYS A 215 -4.11 19.25 5.02
N THR A 216 -4.47 17.98 5.13
CA THR A 216 -4.47 17.19 6.36
C THR A 216 -3.20 16.33 6.39
N GLU A 217 -2.44 16.39 7.49
CA GLU A 217 -1.28 15.52 7.69
C GLU A 217 -1.72 14.15 8.23
N PHE A 218 -1.00 13.09 7.86
CA PHE A 218 -1.24 11.73 8.32
C PHE A 218 0.05 11.02 8.77
N LYS A 219 1.17 11.76 8.91
CA LYS A 219 2.46 11.22 9.33
C LYS A 219 2.42 10.61 10.73
N ASP A 220 1.61 11.15 11.62
CA ASP A 220 1.49 10.61 12.98
C ASP A 220 0.85 9.22 13.01
N ILE A 221 0.00 8.89 12.01
CA ILE A 221 -0.49 7.52 11.82
C ILE A 221 0.70 6.60 11.54
N PHE A 222 1.59 6.97 10.62
CA PHE A 222 2.74 6.14 10.28
C PHE A 222 3.75 6.03 11.42
N LYS A 223 3.94 7.09 12.22
CA LYS A 223 4.74 7.00 13.44
C LYS A 223 4.17 5.94 14.38
N ILE A 224 2.85 5.90 14.58
CA ILE A 224 2.20 4.88 15.43
C ILE A 224 2.33 3.48 14.82
N VAL A 225 2.00 3.35 13.52
CA VAL A 225 1.95 2.07 12.83
C VAL A 225 3.33 1.41 12.73
N LEU A 226 4.38 2.23 12.57
CA LEU A 226 5.74 1.79 12.28
C LEU A 226 6.73 2.02 13.44
N LYS A 227 6.28 2.47 14.62
CA LYS A 227 7.16 2.75 15.77
C LYS A 227 8.13 1.60 16.12
N ASP A 228 7.66 0.36 15.98
CA ASP A 228 8.40 -0.87 16.31
C ASP A 228 8.87 -1.61 15.05
N ILE A 229 8.89 -0.94 13.89
CA ILE A 229 9.28 -1.59 12.65
C ILE A 229 10.77 -1.97 12.71
N LYS A 230 11.04 -3.21 12.38
CA LYS A 230 12.40 -3.68 12.13
C LYS A 230 12.37 -4.58 10.92
N LEU A 231 12.84 -4.06 9.79
CA LEU A 231 13.02 -4.89 8.63
C LEU A 231 14.13 -5.90 8.91
N LYS A 232 13.79 -7.17 8.70
CA LYS A 232 14.77 -8.26 8.75
C LYS A 232 15.09 -8.65 7.32
N PRO A 233 16.35 -8.51 6.88
CA PRO A 233 16.75 -9.03 5.58
C PRO A 233 16.53 -10.53 5.57
N ASP A 234 15.93 -11.04 4.50
CA ASP A 234 15.64 -12.47 4.37
C ASP A 234 16.89 -13.31 4.05
N TRP A 235 17.99 -12.66 3.62
CA TRP A 235 19.16 -13.33 3.04
C TRP A 235 20.53 -12.82 3.51
N ASN A 236 20.62 -12.33 4.75
CA ASN A 236 21.87 -11.89 5.40
C ASN A 236 22.59 -10.71 4.70
N SER A 237 21.87 -9.83 3.99
CA SER A 237 22.46 -8.56 3.55
C SER A 237 22.80 -7.67 4.75
N LYS A 238 23.69 -6.69 4.54
CA LYS A 238 24.11 -5.79 5.63
C LYS A 238 22.92 -4.94 6.09
N ASN A 239 22.26 -4.29 5.16
CA ASN A 239 21.06 -3.49 5.39
C ASN A 239 19.92 -3.99 4.47
N SER A 240 18.71 -3.57 4.81
CA SER A 240 17.50 -3.84 4.04
C SER A 240 16.70 -2.56 3.83
N TYR A 241 15.98 -2.51 2.73
CA TYR A 241 14.98 -1.47 2.51
C TYR A 241 13.72 -2.07 1.91
N TYR A 242 12.62 -1.35 2.00
CA TYR A 242 11.44 -1.71 1.24
C TYR A 242 10.55 -0.49 1.02
N ILE A 243 9.85 -0.47 -0.11
CA ILE A 243 8.82 0.52 -0.41
C ILE A 243 7.47 -0.14 -0.22
N PHE A 244 6.69 0.37 0.72
CA PHE A 244 5.32 -0.01 0.96
C PHE A 244 4.37 1.04 0.37
N GLY A 245 3.16 0.60 0.03
CA GLY A 245 2.06 1.48 -0.36
C GLY A 245 1.00 1.46 0.74
N ALA A 246 0.68 2.59 1.34
CA ALA A 246 -0.38 2.70 2.31
C ALA A 246 -1.59 3.37 1.69
N ASP A 247 -2.76 2.73 1.79
CA ASP A 247 -3.98 3.24 1.20
C ASP A 247 -4.73 4.01 2.29
N ILE A 248 -4.80 5.33 2.15
CA ILE A 248 -5.46 6.23 3.09
C ILE A 248 -6.74 6.77 2.46
N MET A 249 -7.88 6.53 3.09
CA MET A 249 -9.13 7.23 2.78
C MET A 249 -9.37 8.33 3.81
N PHE A 250 -10.29 9.25 3.54
CA PHE A 250 -10.74 10.22 4.53
C PHE A 250 -12.22 10.06 4.81
N GLU A 251 -12.60 9.94 6.08
CA GLU A 251 -13.99 10.15 6.52
C GLU A 251 -14.12 11.63 6.89
N LYS A 252 -14.81 12.41 6.05
CA LYS A 252 -14.79 13.87 6.03
C LYS A 252 -13.38 14.44 5.85
N ARG A 253 -12.69 14.75 6.96
CA ARG A 253 -11.29 15.22 6.97
C ARG A 253 -10.36 14.31 7.76
N LYS A 254 -10.90 13.24 8.36
CA LYS A 254 -10.15 12.34 9.23
C LYS A 254 -9.49 11.25 8.38
N PRO A 255 -8.15 11.14 8.39
CA PRO A 255 -7.47 10.07 7.66
C PRO A 255 -7.74 8.71 8.28
N ILE A 256 -8.02 7.73 7.44
CA ILE A 256 -8.31 6.34 7.78
C ILE A 256 -7.39 5.46 6.94
N LEU A 257 -6.55 4.65 7.59
CA LEU A 257 -5.74 3.63 6.96
C LEU A 257 -6.61 2.42 6.57
N ILE A 258 -6.62 2.10 5.28
CA ILE A 258 -7.42 1.02 4.71
C ILE A 258 -6.59 -0.24 4.57
N GLU A 259 -5.36 -0.12 4.08
CA GLU A 259 -4.42 -1.24 3.92
C GLU A 259 -2.96 -0.76 3.85
N PHE A 260 -2.03 -1.66 4.15
CA PHE A 260 -0.60 -1.43 4.06
C PHE A 260 0.03 -2.48 3.14
N ASN A 261 0.21 -2.12 1.88
CA ASN A 261 0.56 -3.01 0.79
C ASN A 261 2.07 -3.22 0.68
N LYS A 262 2.47 -4.49 0.59
CA LYS A 262 3.82 -4.91 0.22
C LYS A 262 4.10 -4.85 -1.29
N LYS A 263 3.09 -4.62 -2.14
CA LYS A 263 3.27 -4.47 -3.58
C LYS A 263 2.48 -3.23 -4.01
N PRO A 264 3.09 -2.04 -3.93
CA PRO A 264 2.41 -0.79 -4.29
C PRO A 264 2.07 -0.72 -5.79
N GLY A 265 2.88 -1.34 -6.63
CA GLY A 265 2.66 -1.42 -8.08
C GLY A 265 3.81 -0.74 -8.82
N LEU A 266 4.54 -1.50 -9.65
CA LEU A 266 5.81 -1.04 -10.21
C LEU A 266 5.62 0.05 -11.28
N VAL A 267 4.54 0.01 -12.06
CA VAL A 267 4.31 1.04 -13.09
C VAL A 267 3.94 2.36 -12.41
N GLU A 268 3.15 2.28 -11.34
CA GLU A 268 2.74 3.39 -10.49
C GLU A 268 3.92 4.00 -9.74
N GLU A 269 4.93 3.18 -9.40
CA GLU A 269 6.16 3.59 -8.73
C GLU A 269 7.19 4.29 -9.63
N LEU A 270 6.95 4.46 -10.94
CA LEU A 270 7.95 5.04 -11.84
C LEU A 270 8.42 6.43 -11.38
N PHE A 271 7.51 7.28 -10.87
CA PHE A 271 7.88 8.60 -10.35
C PHE A 271 8.62 8.54 -9.01
N ILE A 272 8.49 7.44 -8.27
CA ILE A 272 9.13 7.21 -6.97
C ILE A 272 10.60 6.81 -7.13
N ILE A 273 10.99 6.18 -8.25
CA ILE A 273 12.36 5.70 -8.48
C ILE A 273 13.42 6.80 -8.21
N PRO A 274 13.35 8.01 -8.80
CA PRO A 274 14.36 9.03 -8.54
C PRO A 274 14.38 9.48 -7.08
N GLU A 275 13.21 9.53 -6.43
CA GLU A 275 13.07 9.97 -5.03
C GLU A 275 13.56 8.92 -4.04
N LEU A 276 13.32 7.64 -4.32
CA LEU A 276 13.93 6.52 -3.62
C LEU A 276 15.45 6.64 -3.67
N LEU A 277 16.04 6.73 -4.86
CA LEU A 277 17.50 6.77 -5.00
C LEU A 277 18.10 8.02 -4.36
N LYS A 278 17.47 9.19 -4.51
CA LYS A 278 17.88 10.40 -3.78
C LYS A 278 17.94 10.13 -2.28
N THR A 279 16.91 9.51 -1.72
CA THR A 279 16.86 9.18 -0.28
C THR A 279 17.97 8.21 0.13
N LEU A 280 18.16 7.12 -0.64
CA LEU A 280 19.21 6.12 -0.39
C LEU A 280 20.63 6.70 -0.46
N PHE A 281 20.84 7.72 -1.30
CA PHE A 281 22.11 8.42 -1.45
C PHE A 281 22.19 9.72 -0.64
N ASN A 282 21.34 9.89 0.39
CA ASN A 282 21.32 11.05 1.29
C ASN A 282 21.22 12.42 0.58
N LYS A 283 20.47 12.46 -0.52
CA LYS A 283 20.09 13.69 -1.23
C LYS A 283 18.67 14.09 -0.85
N LYS A 284 18.36 15.39 -0.98
CA LYS A 284 17.01 15.91 -0.77
C LYS A 284 16.03 15.21 -1.73
N SER A 285 14.96 14.66 -1.18
CA SER A 285 13.91 13.93 -1.92
C SER A 285 12.51 14.32 -1.43
N LEU A 286 11.48 13.72 -2.04
CA LEU A 286 10.10 13.75 -1.57
C LEU A 286 9.85 12.90 -0.32
N PHE A 287 10.79 12.02 0.06
CA PHE A 287 10.68 11.20 1.25
C PHE A 287 11.22 11.95 2.46
N GLU A 288 10.33 12.22 3.42
CA GLU A 288 10.68 12.87 4.67
C GLU A 288 10.79 11.82 5.77
N GLN A 289 11.91 11.82 6.49
CA GLN A 289 12.11 10.92 7.62
C GLN A 289 11.18 11.28 8.78
N ILE A 290 10.51 10.27 9.35
CA ILE A 290 9.58 10.43 10.47
C ILE A 290 9.95 9.61 11.71
N LEU A 291 10.79 8.58 11.54
CA LEU A 291 11.38 7.73 12.59
C LEU A 291 12.84 7.41 12.26
#